data_AF-A0A1X2I6G3-F1
#
_entry.id   AF-A0A1X2I6G3-F1
#
_cell.length_a   1.000
_cell.length_b   1.000
_cell.length_c   1.000
_cell.angle_alpha   90.00
_cell.angle_beta   90.00
_cell.angle_gamma   90.00
#
_symmetry.space_group_name_H-M   'P 1'
#
loop_
_entity.id
_entity.type
_entity.pdbx_description
1 polymer ?
#
loop_
_entity_poly.entity_id
_entity_poly.type
_entity_poly.pdbx_seq_one_letter_code
_entity_poly.pdbx_strand_id
1 'polypeptide(L)' 'MSSIKKEDDKKAGGTKCSNCKTMTTPLWRRNPEGQPLCNACGLFLKLHGVVRPLSLKTNVIKKRNR' A
#
# COMPACT_ATOMS: atom_id res chain seq x y z
N MET A 1 -26.22 -17.61 -16.03
CA MET A 1 -24.91 -16.97 -16.25
C MET A 1 -24.39 -16.51 -14.91
N SER A 2 -23.60 -17.35 -14.25
CA SER A 2 -23.02 -17.07 -12.93
C SER A 2 -21.57 -16.61 -13.11
N SER A 3 -21.27 -15.37 -12.70
CA SER A 3 -19.91 -14.88 -12.40
C SER A 3 -20.05 -13.73 -11.40
N ILE A 4 -20.04 -14.03 -10.09
CA ILE A 4 -18.91 -13.78 -9.17
C ILE A 4 -18.62 -12.27 -9.03
N LYS A 5 -19.35 -11.57 -8.16
CA LYS A 5 -18.98 -11.20 -6.77
C LYS A 5 -17.81 -10.18 -6.65
N LYS A 6 -18.23 -8.96 -6.27
CA LYS A 6 -17.65 -8.04 -5.28
C LYS A 6 -16.34 -7.34 -5.64
N GLU A 7 -16.46 -6.13 -6.17
CA GLU A 7 -15.51 -5.04 -5.90
C GLU A 7 -16.03 -4.27 -4.69
N ASP A 8 -15.52 -4.62 -3.50
CA ASP A 8 -15.74 -3.89 -2.26
C ASP A 8 -14.97 -2.56 -2.34
N ASP A 9 -15.55 -1.58 -3.04
CA ASP A 9 -15.20 -0.16 -2.90
C ASP A 9 -15.77 0.33 -1.56
N LYS A 10 -15.21 -0.18 -0.45
CA LYS A 10 -15.61 0.22 0.90
C LYS A 10 -14.52 1.07 1.53
N LYS A 11 -14.59 2.36 1.21
CA LYS A 11 -14.25 3.48 2.10
C LYS A 11 -12.83 3.41 2.71
N ALA A 12 -11.81 3.64 1.90
CA ALA A 12 -10.52 4.12 2.39
C ALA A 12 -10.64 5.60 2.79
N GLY A 13 -11.33 5.87 3.90
CA GLY A 13 -11.42 7.20 4.49
C GLY A 13 -10.02 7.72 4.84
N GLY A 14 -9.50 8.64 4.02
CA GLY A 14 -8.41 9.58 4.34
C GLY A 14 -7.00 9.01 4.57
N THR A 15 -6.81 7.70 4.69
CA THR A 15 -5.49 7.14 5.04
C THR A 15 -4.52 7.27 3.86
N LYS A 16 -3.40 7.96 4.08
CA LYS A 16 -2.33 8.20 3.10
C LYS A 16 -1.03 7.64 3.63
N CYS A 17 -0.22 7.02 2.78
CA CYS A 17 1.11 6.59 3.15
C CYS A 17 1.99 7.81 3.50
N SER A 18 2.60 7.81 4.67
CA SER A 18 3.44 8.92 5.16
C SER A 18 4.72 9.09 4.34
N ASN A 19 5.19 8.03 3.66
CA ASN A 19 6.35 8.09 2.79
C ASN A 19 5.99 8.47 1.34
N CYS A 20 5.17 7.66 0.66
CA CYS A 20 4.91 7.82 -0.78
C CYS A 20 3.55 8.46 -1.13
N LYS A 21 2.76 8.83 -0.12
CA LYS A 21 1.45 9.47 -0.23
C LYS A 21 0.42 8.69 -1.05
N THR A 22 0.65 7.39 -1.29
CA THR A 22 -0.37 6.54 -1.92
C THR A 22 -1.59 6.43 -1.02
N MET A 23 -2.76 6.50 -1.64
CA MET A 23 -4.06 6.25 -1.00
C MET A 23 -4.54 4.81 -1.25
N THR A 24 -3.91 4.14 -2.21
CA THR A 24 -4.26 2.78 -2.62
C THR A 24 -3.12 1.86 -2.25
N THR A 25 -3.42 0.83 -1.47
CA THR A 25 -2.47 -0.22 -1.10
C THR A 25 -3.25 -1.48 -0.74
N PRO A 26 -2.78 -2.68 -1.13
CA PRO A 26 -3.45 -3.93 -0.76
C PRO A 26 -3.38 -4.23 0.74
N LEU A 27 -2.42 -3.62 1.44
CA LEU A 27 -2.26 -3.74 2.89
C LEU A 27 -1.66 -2.45 3.44
N TRP A 28 -2.23 -1.94 4.54
CA TRP A 28 -1.66 -0.84 5.31
C TRP A 28 -0.72 -1.41 6.38
N ARG A 29 0.43 -0.76 6.55
CA ARG A 29 1.42 -1.04 7.60
C ARG A 29 1.57 0.19 8.49
N ARG A 30 2.14 0.01 9.68
CA ARG A 30 2.54 1.11 10.56
C ARG A 30 4.04 1.06 10.80
N ASN A 31 4.69 2.22 10.85
CA ASN A 31 6.08 2.29 11.31
C ASN A 31 6.12 2.21 12.86
N PRO A 32 7.32 2.15 13.49
CA PRO A 32 7.45 2.16 14.94
C PRO A 32 6.85 3.40 15.61
N GLU A 33 6.80 4.53 14.90
CA GLU A 33 6.16 5.78 15.36
C GLU A 33 4.63 5.77 15.22
N GLY A 34 4.04 4.68 14.72
CA GLY A 34 2.59 4.52 14.54
C GLY A 34 2.02 5.17 13.26
N GLN A 35 2.86 5.78 12.42
CA GLN A 35 2.45 6.43 11.18
C GLN A 35 2.04 5.41 10.10
N PRO A 36 0.98 5.70 9.32
CA PRO A 36 0.52 4.81 8.25
C PRO A 36 1.53 4.76 7.10
N LEU A 37 1.85 3.55 6.65
CA LEU A 37 2.67 3.25 5.47
C LEU A 37 1.93 2.28 4.54
N CYS A 38 2.18 2.38 3.25
CA CYS A 38 1.70 1.36 2.31
C CYS A 38 2.55 0.09 2.43
N ASN A 39 2.06 -1.01 1.85
CA ASN A 39 2.74 -2.30 1.93
C ASN A 39 4.18 -2.23 1.40
N ALA A 40 4.38 -1.56 0.26
CA ALA A 40 5.70 -1.42 -0.35
C ALA A 40 6.67 -0.60 0.53
N CYS A 41 6.23 0.54 1.07
CA CYS A 41 7.08 1.38 1.92
C CYS A 41 7.42 0.70 3.24
N GLY A 42 6.44 0.05 3.88
CA GLY A 42 6.67 -0.66 5.14
C GLY A 42 7.57 -1.89 4.97
N LEU A 43 7.41 -2.65 3.87
CA LEU A 43 8.29 -3.77 3.57
C LEU A 43 9.72 -3.30 3.25
N PHE A 44 9.86 -2.25 2.44
CA PHE A 44 11.16 -1.72 2.09
C PHE A 44 11.93 -1.22 3.33
N LEU A 45 11.25 -0.46 4.20
CA LEU A 45 11.84 0.02 5.45
C LEU A 45 12.25 -1.14 6.37
N LYS A 46 11.42 -2.18 6.49
CA LYS A 46 11.73 -3.35 7.33
C LYS A 46 12.91 -4.17 6.80
N LEU A 47 13.03 -4.30 5.48
CA LEU A 47 14.06 -5.12 4.84
C LEU A 47 15.40 -4.39 4.68
N HIS A 48 15.37 -3.10 4.38
CA HIS A 48 16.58 -2.31 4.07
C HIS A 48 16.98 -1.32 5.16
N GLY A 49 16.13 -1.09 6.17
CA GLY A 49 16.38 -0.10 7.23
C GLY A 49 16.30 1.36 6.77
N VAL A 50 16.05 1.61 5.49
CA VAL A 50 15.98 2.95 4.89
C VAL A 50 14.63 3.20 4.24
N VAL A 51 14.24 4.46 4.12
CA VAL A 51 12.98 4.84 3.50
C VAL A 51 12.98 4.52 2.00
N ARG A 52 11.83 4.08 1.48
CA ARG A 52 11.70 3.77 0.05
C ARG A 52 11.87 5.04 -0.78
N PRO A 53 12.83 5.09 -1.73
CA PRO A 53 12.98 6.26 -2.59
C PRO A 53 11.75 6.43 -3.47
N LEU A 54 11.30 7.68 -3.61
CA LEU A 54 10.06 8.02 -4.32
C LEU A 54 10.14 7.78 -5.82
N SER A 55 11.35 7.77 -6.38
CA SER A 55 11.62 7.43 -7.78
C SER A 55 11.13 6.04 -8.19
N LEU A 56 11.06 5.10 -7.24
CA LEU A 56 10.57 3.74 -7.51
C LEU A 56 9.03 3.62 -7.42
N LYS A 57 8.31 4.68 -7.02
CA LYS A 57 6.85 4.62 -6.88
C LYS A 57 6.18 4.52 -8.26
N THR A 58 5.48 3.41 -8.50
CA THR A 58 4.55 3.27 -9.61
C THR A 58 3.12 3.46 -9.11
N ASN A 59 2.28 4.15 -9.89
CA ASN A 59 0.86 4.28 -9.59
C ASN A 59 0.05 3.02 -9.97
N VAL A 60 0.67 2.09 -10.70
CA VAL A 60 0.04 0.82 -11.11
C VAL A 60 0.34 -0.26 -10.08
N ILE A 61 -0.71 -0.79 -9.43
CA ILE A 61 -0.62 -1.94 -8.53
C ILE A 61 -0.77 -3.20 -9.38
N LYS A 62 0.34 -3.89 -9.65
CA LYS A 62 0.33 -5.15 -10.41
C LYS A 62 -0.17 -6.29 -9.53
N LYS A 63 -1.30 -6.91 -9.90
CA LYS A 63 -1.78 -8.15 -9.27
C LYS A 63 -0.85 -9.30 -9.67
N ARG A 64 -0.48 -10.15 -8.71
CA ARG A 64 0.23 -11.41 -8.97
C ARG A 64 -0.79 -12.55 -8.97
N ASN A 65 -0.67 -13.53 -9.86
CA ASN A 65 -1.41 -14.80 -9.71
C ASN A 65 -0.93 -15.47 -8.43
N ARG A 66 -1.88 -15.86 -7.58
CA ARG A 66 -1.64 -16.53 -6.30
C ARG A 66 -1.78 -18.03 -6.47
#